data_AF-J0F9X2-F1
#
_entry.id   AF-J0F9X2-F1
#
_cell.length_a   1.000
_cell.length_b   1.000
_cell.length_c   1.000
_cell.angle_alpha   90.00
_cell.angle_beta   90.00
_cell.angle_gamma   90.00
#
_symmetry.space_group_name_H-M   'P 1'
#
loop_
_entity.id
_entity.type
_entity.pdbx_description
1 polymer ?
#
loop_
_entity_poly.entity_id
_entity_poly.type
_entity_poly.pdbx_seq_one_letter_code
_entity_poly.pdbx_strand_id
1 'polypeptide(L)'
;MSENIKETIKAFKVDLDSRENQSILKSSTRCSNNQAYQVDEVAKKIDKLIKNAPYSNDDIILNHNKIKEAFFSPFKPQLKNAQVFLSHSHADKNKALKVKSYLESETNRRVFIDSLFWDYKDDVLNKLAEYDDISRIKDAFTLILRESLQDMIEKCPYFVFLQSKNSVSNQGLSQITHSAWIYEELKIAHSISSESRLTILVESFQISHDISPFLDSLETITLRKLSQQINS
;
A
#
# COMPACT_ATOMS: atom_id res chain seq x y z
N MET A 1 24.81 -24.71 -4.05
CA MET A 1 23.75 -24.17 -3.18
C MET A 1 23.66 -22.69 -3.51
N SER A 2 22.61 -22.25 -4.19
CA SER A 2 22.35 -20.84 -4.41
C SER A 2 21.96 -20.23 -3.06
N GLU A 3 22.81 -19.36 -2.52
CA GLU A 3 22.43 -18.49 -1.41
C GLU A 3 21.18 -17.71 -1.83
N ASN A 4 20.05 -17.99 -1.20
CA ASN A 4 18.88 -17.11 -1.27
C ASN A 4 19.27 -15.81 -0.54
N ILE A 5 19.95 -14.92 -1.26
CA ILE A 5 20.07 -13.53 -0.84
C ILE A 5 18.64 -13.01 -0.81
N LYS A 6 18.08 -12.90 0.40
CA LYS A 6 16.79 -12.28 0.64
C LYS A 6 16.95 -10.84 0.14
N GLU A 7 16.44 -10.51 -1.04
CA GLU A 7 16.57 -9.16 -1.59
C GLU A 7 15.94 -8.18 -0.60
N THR A 8 16.77 -7.35 0.02
CA THR A 8 16.33 -6.34 0.98
C THR A 8 15.49 -5.29 0.26
N ILE A 9 14.28 -5.03 0.75
CA ILE A 9 13.43 -3.97 0.22
C ILE A 9 14.13 -2.61 0.36
N LYS A 10 14.17 -1.85 -0.74
CA LYS A 10 14.71 -0.48 -0.76
C LYS A 10 13.56 0.51 -0.58
N ALA A 11 13.60 1.27 0.49
CA ALA A 11 12.54 2.21 0.81
C ALA A 11 12.94 3.67 0.62
N PHE A 12 12.00 4.48 0.15
CA PHE A 12 12.20 5.90 -0.12
C PHE A 12 11.05 6.74 0.41
N LYS A 13 11.34 8.01 0.70
CA LYS A 13 10.36 9.02 1.12
C LYS A 13 10.38 10.19 0.15
N VAL A 14 9.21 10.63 -0.26
CA VAL A 14 9.02 11.73 -1.23
C VAL A 14 8.12 12.78 -0.61
N ASP A 15 8.62 14.00 -0.45
CA ASP A 15 7.82 15.14 0.00
C ASP A 15 7.05 15.75 -1.18
N LEU A 16 5.74 15.49 -1.24
CA LEU A 16 4.84 16.02 -2.28
C LEU A 16 4.59 17.53 -2.16
N ASP A 17 4.80 18.13 -1.00
CA ASP A 17 4.53 19.55 -0.75
C ASP A 17 5.73 20.44 -1.10
N SER A 18 6.91 19.84 -1.31
CA SER A 18 8.12 20.53 -1.78
C SER A 18 7.95 21.16 -3.17
N ARG A 19 8.49 22.36 -3.36
CA ARG A 19 8.40 23.11 -4.64
C ARG A 19 8.98 22.34 -5.83
N GLU A 20 10.05 21.60 -5.60
CA GLU A 20 10.75 20.84 -6.64
C GLU A 20 9.87 19.71 -7.20
N ASN A 21 9.18 18.97 -6.33
CA ASN A 21 8.34 17.84 -6.71
C ASN A 21 7.00 18.27 -7.32
N GLN A 22 6.55 19.51 -7.08
CA GLN A 22 5.36 20.06 -7.73
C GLN A 22 5.51 20.21 -9.27
N SER A 23 6.73 20.29 -9.79
CA SER A 23 6.98 20.36 -11.23
C SER A 23 6.55 19.05 -11.95
N ILE A 24 6.82 17.90 -11.34
CA ILE A 24 6.47 16.56 -11.85
C ILE A 24 4.95 16.36 -11.85
N LEU A 25 4.22 16.96 -10.91
CA LEU A 25 2.76 16.89 -10.84
C LEU A 25 2.04 17.68 -11.95
N LYS A 26 2.75 18.52 -12.72
CA LYS A 26 2.18 19.32 -13.81
C LYS A 26 2.12 18.58 -15.14
N SER A 27 2.99 17.60 -15.36
CA SER A 27 3.07 16.83 -16.60
C SER A 27 2.57 15.40 -16.39
N SER A 28 1.33 15.09 -16.76
CA SER A 28 0.90 13.77 -17.25
C SER A 28 -0.64 13.65 -17.37
N THR A 29 -1.04 12.81 -18.31
CA THR A 29 -2.36 12.43 -18.82
C THR A 29 -3.31 11.77 -17.80
N ARG A 30 -4.62 11.86 -18.10
CA ARG A 30 -5.71 11.24 -17.32
C ARG A 30 -5.50 9.72 -17.20
N CYS A 31 -5.40 9.20 -15.98
CA CYS A 31 -5.63 7.78 -15.70
C CYS A 31 -7.13 7.55 -15.55
N SER A 32 -7.70 6.62 -16.33
CA SER A 32 -9.04 6.11 -16.13
C SER A 32 -8.99 4.78 -15.38
N ASN A 33 -9.81 4.65 -14.33
CA ASN A 33 -10.06 3.39 -13.65
C ASN A 33 -11.42 2.85 -14.10
N ASN A 34 -11.43 1.78 -14.88
CA ASN A 34 -12.66 1.08 -15.28
C ASN A 34 -12.92 -0.09 -14.32
N GLN A 35 -13.42 0.19 -13.10
CA GLN A 35 -13.62 -0.83 -12.05
C GLN A 35 -15.06 -1.35 -11.93
N ALA A 36 -16.06 -0.68 -12.53
CA ALA A 36 -17.48 -0.94 -12.26
C ALA A 36 -17.99 -2.34 -12.71
N TYR A 37 -17.34 -3.01 -13.66
CA TYR A 37 -17.84 -4.26 -14.23
C TYR A 37 -17.55 -5.52 -13.40
N GLN A 38 -16.78 -5.41 -12.31
CA GLN A 38 -16.22 -6.60 -11.63
C GLN A 38 -16.87 -6.91 -10.27
N VAL A 39 -17.68 -5.99 -9.72
CA VAL A 39 -18.29 -6.12 -8.39
C VAL A 39 -19.20 -7.35 -8.29
N ASP A 40 -20.14 -7.50 -9.21
CA ASP A 40 -21.16 -8.57 -9.17
C ASP A 40 -20.54 -9.96 -9.27
N GLU A 41 -19.56 -10.14 -10.15
CA GLU A 41 -18.88 -11.43 -10.32
C GLU A 41 -18.06 -11.80 -9.09
N VAL A 42 -17.33 -10.82 -8.52
CA VAL A 42 -16.52 -11.01 -7.32
C VAL A 42 -17.41 -11.35 -6.12
N ALA A 43 -18.51 -10.60 -5.92
CA ALA A 43 -19.47 -10.85 -4.86
C ALA A 43 -20.09 -12.25 -4.97
N LYS A 44 -20.54 -12.67 -6.17
CA LYS A 44 -21.09 -14.02 -6.38
C LYS A 44 -20.09 -15.14 -6.09
N LYS A 45 -18.81 -14.95 -6.45
CA LYS A 45 -17.74 -15.93 -6.15
C LYS A 45 -17.53 -16.06 -4.64
N ILE A 46 -17.49 -14.93 -3.93
CA ILE A 46 -17.29 -14.91 -2.47
C ILE A 46 -18.51 -15.47 -1.74
N ASP A 47 -19.74 -15.10 -2.13
CA ASP A 47 -20.98 -15.67 -1.59
C ASP A 47 -21.00 -17.19 -1.71
N LYS A 48 -20.62 -17.73 -2.87
CA LYS A 48 -20.50 -19.17 -3.07
C LYS A 48 -19.46 -19.81 -2.14
N LEU A 49 -18.35 -19.14 -1.86
CA LEU A 49 -17.33 -19.65 -0.93
C LEU A 49 -17.85 -19.67 0.51
N ILE A 50 -18.60 -18.64 0.91
CA ILE A 50 -19.22 -18.53 2.23
C ILE A 50 -20.28 -19.63 2.41
N LYS A 51 -21.21 -19.80 1.46
CA LYS A 51 -22.29 -20.80 1.56
C LYS A 51 -21.80 -22.25 1.61
N ASN A 52 -20.63 -22.52 1.03
CA ASN A 52 -20.01 -23.85 1.04
C ASN A 52 -19.00 -24.03 2.19
N ALA A 53 -18.84 -23.03 3.07
CA ALA A 53 -17.92 -23.12 4.18
C ALA A 53 -18.45 -24.10 5.25
N PRO A 54 -17.57 -24.93 5.86
CA PRO A 54 -17.98 -25.77 6.97
C PRO A 54 -18.23 -24.95 8.23
N TYR A 55 -19.00 -25.53 9.16
CA TYR A 55 -19.30 -24.94 10.47
C TYR A 55 -18.58 -25.72 11.58
N SER A 56 -18.17 -25.02 12.63
CA SER A 56 -17.64 -25.58 13.87
C SER A 56 -18.11 -24.73 15.05
N ASN A 57 -18.78 -25.34 16.04
CA ASN A 57 -19.33 -24.63 17.20
C ASN A 57 -20.17 -23.39 16.83
N ASP A 58 -21.07 -23.53 15.84
CA ASP A 58 -21.91 -22.45 15.30
C ASP A 58 -21.16 -21.29 14.58
N ASP A 59 -19.84 -21.40 14.49
CA ASP A 59 -18.98 -20.48 13.74
C ASP A 59 -18.67 -21.02 12.34
N ILE A 60 -18.70 -20.11 11.37
CA ILE A 60 -18.34 -20.40 9.98
C ILE A 60 -16.82 -20.41 9.81
N ILE A 61 -16.28 -21.48 9.22
CA ILE A 61 -14.84 -21.59 8.94
C ILE A 61 -14.57 -21.04 7.54
N LEU A 62 -14.20 -19.76 7.47
CA LEU A 62 -13.89 -19.10 6.21
C LEU A 62 -12.50 -19.47 5.70
N ASN A 63 -12.41 -19.85 4.43
CA ASN A 63 -11.12 -20.02 3.76
C ASN A 63 -10.61 -18.66 3.25
N HIS A 64 -9.80 -17.99 4.07
CA HIS A 64 -9.27 -16.65 3.77
C HIS A 64 -8.53 -16.59 2.43
N ASN A 65 -7.72 -17.61 2.11
CA ASN A 65 -6.97 -17.66 0.85
C ASN A 65 -7.88 -17.69 -0.37
N LYS A 66 -8.97 -18.48 -0.34
CA LYS A 66 -9.93 -18.53 -1.45
C LYS A 66 -10.69 -17.21 -1.59
N ILE A 67 -11.05 -16.56 -0.48
CA ILE A 67 -11.73 -15.25 -0.50
C ILE A 67 -10.78 -14.17 -1.04
N LYS A 68 -9.53 -14.14 -0.56
CA LYS A 68 -8.45 -13.28 -1.07
C LYS A 68 -8.28 -13.47 -2.58
N GLU A 69 -8.17 -14.71 -3.04
CA GLU A 69 -8.05 -15.02 -4.46
C GLU A 69 -9.26 -14.56 -5.27
N ALA A 70 -10.48 -14.79 -4.79
CA ALA A 70 -11.70 -14.36 -5.46
C ALA A 70 -11.77 -12.82 -5.57
N PHE A 71 -11.47 -12.12 -4.47
CA PHE A 71 -11.44 -10.66 -4.42
C PHE A 71 -10.40 -10.07 -5.39
N PHE A 72 -9.16 -10.55 -5.37
CA PHE A 72 -8.11 -10.00 -6.25
C PHE A 72 -8.09 -10.63 -7.65
N SER A 73 -8.97 -11.59 -7.95
CA SER A 73 -8.99 -12.30 -9.25
C SER A 73 -9.01 -11.38 -10.48
N PRO A 74 -9.74 -10.24 -10.50
CA PRO A 74 -9.76 -9.38 -11.68
C PRO A 74 -8.44 -8.62 -11.93
N PHE A 75 -7.60 -8.52 -10.90
CA PHE A 75 -6.38 -7.72 -10.92
C PHE A 75 -5.11 -8.56 -11.02
N LYS A 76 -5.22 -9.90 -11.01
CA LYS A 76 -4.08 -10.83 -11.05
C LYS A 76 -2.96 -10.42 -12.05
N PRO A 77 -3.25 -10.04 -13.31
CA PRO A 77 -2.19 -9.63 -14.25
C PRO A 77 -1.43 -8.37 -13.80
N GLN A 78 -2.15 -7.41 -13.21
CA GLN A 78 -1.60 -6.12 -12.77
C GLN A 78 -0.78 -6.28 -11.49
N LEU A 79 -1.23 -7.16 -10.58
CA LEU A 79 -0.54 -7.48 -9.33
C LEU A 79 0.72 -8.32 -9.56
N LYS A 80 0.75 -9.16 -10.60
CA LYS A 80 1.87 -10.10 -10.85
C LYS A 80 3.20 -9.40 -11.06
N ASN A 81 3.21 -8.25 -11.74
CA ASN A 81 4.44 -7.62 -12.21
C ASN A 81 4.82 -6.36 -11.41
N ALA A 82 4.10 -6.04 -10.33
CA ALA A 82 4.41 -4.89 -9.49
C ALA A 82 5.81 -5.01 -8.89
N GLN A 83 6.57 -3.92 -8.95
CA GLN A 83 7.93 -3.83 -8.43
C GLN A 83 8.10 -2.69 -7.42
N VAL A 84 7.22 -1.68 -7.48
CA VAL A 84 7.21 -0.53 -6.57
C VAL A 84 5.89 -0.52 -5.81
N PHE A 85 5.92 -0.56 -4.49
CA PHE A 85 4.77 -0.27 -3.64
C PHE A 85 4.75 1.24 -3.35
N LEU A 86 3.66 1.94 -3.71
CA LEU A 86 3.53 3.39 -3.53
C LEU A 86 2.50 3.70 -2.43
N SER A 87 2.99 3.90 -1.21
CA SER A 87 2.19 4.31 -0.05
C SER A 87 1.84 5.80 -0.13
N HIS A 88 0.58 6.15 0.11
CA HIS A 88 0.08 7.52 -0.02
C HIS A 88 -1.16 7.76 0.86
N SER A 89 -1.47 9.03 1.13
CA SER A 89 -2.77 9.38 1.69
C SER A 89 -3.87 9.20 0.67
N HIS A 90 -5.03 8.67 1.08
CA HIS A 90 -6.21 8.54 0.23
C HIS A 90 -6.62 9.91 -0.37
N ALA A 91 -6.45 11.00 0.39
CA ALA A 91 -6.71 12.36 -0.09
C ALA A 91 -5.76 12.82 -1.21
N ASP A 92 -4.59 12.17 -1.35
CA ASP A 92 -3.60 12.44 -2.40
C ASP A 92 -3.64 11.44 -3.56
N LYS A 93 -4.70 10.62 -3.70
CA LYS A 93 -4.84 9.61 -4.76
C LYS A 93 -4.50 10.14 -6.16
N ASN A 94 -4.97 11.35 -6.49
CA ASN A 94 -4.67 11.98 -7.78
C ASN A 94 -3.18 12.33 -7.95
N LYS A 95 -2.49 12.75 -6.88
CA LYS A 95 -1.04 12.99 -6.91
C LYS A 95 -0.29 11.65 -7.00
N ALA A 96 -0.73 10.62 -6.28
CA ALA A 96 -0.15 9.28 -6.35
C ALA A 96 -0.23 8.68 -7.75
N LEU A 97 -1.37 8.83 -8.44
CA LEU A 97 -1.54 8.43 -9.85
C LEU A 97 -0.56 9.12 -10.80
N LYS A 98 -0.28 10.41 -10.58
CA LYS A 98 0.71 11.16 -11.37
C LYS A 98 2.12 10.63 -11.12
N VAL A 99 2.50 10.43 -9.86
CA VAL A 99 3.81 9.85 -9.50
C VAL A 99 3.96 8.45 -10.06
N LYS A 100 2.92 7.61 -9.99
CA LYS A 100 2.90 6.29 -10.64
C LYS A 100 3.17 6.40 -12.14
N SER A 101 2.46 7.28 -12.84
CA SER A 101 2.64 7.44 -14.29
C SER A 101 4.06 7.85 -14.66
N TYR A 102 4.65 8.77 -13.89
CA TYR A 102 6.04 9.20 -14.05
C TYR A 102 7.05 8.08 -13.77
N LEU A 103 6.89 7.36 -12.66
CA LEU A 103 7.79 6.25 -12.33
C LEU A 103 7.73 5.13 -13.37
N GLU A 104 6.53 4.80 -13.86
CA GLU A 104 6.35 3.80 -14.92
C GLU A 104 6.99 4.24 -16.25
N SER A 105 6.92 5.52 -16.61
CA SER A 105 7.55 6.03 -17.85
C SER A 105 9.07 6.10 -17.77
N GLU A 106 9.62 6.49 -16.62
CA GLU A 106 11.06 6.72 -16.46
C GLU A 106 11.87 5.46 -16.14
N THR A 107 11.25 4.46 -15.48
CA THR A 107 12.00 3.33 -14.92
C THR A 107 11.61 1.98 -15.51
N ASN A 108 10.58 1.93 -16.37
CA ASN A 108 9.97 0.69 -16.87
C ASN A 108 9.52 -0.29 -15.75
N ARG A 109 9.40 0.19 -14.50
CA ARG A 109 8.96 -0.59 -13.34
C ARG A 109 7.48 -0.38 -13.13
N ARG A 110 6.73 -1.46 -12.89
CA ARG A 110 5.30 -1.37 -12.60
C ARG A 110 5.07 -0.93 -11.14
N VAL A 111 4.20 0.05 -10.97
CA VAL A 111 3.90 0.64 -9.66
C VAL A 111 2.56 0.13 -9.14
N PHE A 112 2.53 -0.37 -7.92
CA PHE A 112 1.31 -0.74 -7.20
C PHE A 112 0.85 0.42 -6.31
N ILE A 113 -0.45 0.70 -6.33
CA ILE A 113 -1.14 1.62 -5.44
C ILE A 113 -2.35 0.85 -4.91
N ASP A 114 -2.42 0.64 -3.60
CA ASP A 114 -3.47 -0.10 -2.89
C ASP A 114 -4.90 0.40 -3.22
N SER A 115 -5.11 1.72 -3.24
CA SER A 115 -6.42 2.34 -3.54
C SER A 115 -6.97 2.00 -4.93
N LEU A 116 -6.12 1.57 -5.88
CA LEU A 116 -6.58 1.09 -7.20
C LEU A 116 -7.16 -0.32 -7.17
N PHE A 117 -7.09 -1.00 -6.04
CA PHE A 117 -7.56 -2.38 -5.89
C PHE A 117 -8.52 -2.53 -4.72
N TRP A 118 -8.63 -1.53 -3.85
CA TRP A 118 -9.43 -1.63 -2.63
C TRP A 118 -10.67 -0.77 -2.64
N ASP A 119 -10.71 0.28 -3.45
CA ASP A 119 -11.81 1.26 -3.40
C ASP A 119 -13.19 0.65 -3.75
N TYR A 120 -13.23 -0.51 -4.40
CA TYR A 120 -14.46 -1.25 -4.71
C TYR A 120 -14.83 -2.31 -3.65
N LYS A 121 -14.06 -2.40 -2.55
CA LYS A 121 -14.32 -3.31 -1.43
C LYS A 121 -15.71 -3.09 -0.85
N ASP A 122 -16.08 -1.83 -0.61
CA ASP A 122 -17.37 -1.49 -0.03
C ASP A 122 -18.50 -1.85 -0.99
N ASP A 123 -18.30 -1.70 -2.31
CA ASP A 123 -19.28 -2.15 -3.32
C ASP A 123 -19.46 -3.68 -3.27
N VAL A 124 -18.38 -4.45 -3.14
CA VAL A 124 -18.45 -5.92 -3.00
C VAL A 124 -19.16 -6.30 -1.71
N LEU A 125 -18.84 -5.66 -0.58
CA LEU A 125 -19.50 -5.92 0.70
C LEU A 125 -20.98 -5.55 0.65
N ASN A 126 -21.34 -4.42 0.07
CA ASN A 126 -22.72 -4.02 -0.11
C ASN A 126 -23.49 -5.04 -0.97
N LYS A 127 -22.87 -5.55 -2.04
CA LYS A 127 -23.46 -6.60 -2.86
C LYS A 127 -23.61 -7.92 -2.12
N LEU A 128 -22.65 -8.28 -1.25
CA LEU A 128 -22.75 -9.46 -0.39
C LEU A 128 -23.89 -9.32 0.64
N ALA A 129 -24.12 -8.12 1.16
CA ALA A 129 -25.19 -7.83 2.11
C ALA A 129 -26.60 -7.99 1.52
N GLU A 130 -26.75 -8.00 0.19
CA GLU A 130 -28.02 -8.35 -0.46
C GLU A 130 -28.35 -9.85 -0.33
N TYR A 131 -27.34 -10.70 -0.12
CA TYR A 131 -27.51 -12.16 -0.05
C TYR A 131 -27.65 -12.67 1.38
N ASP A 132 -26.95 -12.10 2.36
CA ASP A 132 -26.96 -12.53 3.76
C ASP A 132 -26.37 -11.48 4.72
N ASP A 133 -26.45 -11.71 6.04
CA ASP A 133 -25.75 -10.92 7.05
C ASP A 133 -24.22 -11.09 6.94
N ILE A 134 -23.55 -10.03 6.49
CA ILE A 134 -22.10 -9.98 6.32
C ILE A 134 -21.34 -9.57 7.60
N SER A 135 -22.01 -9.36 8.73
CA SER A 135 -21.38 -8.94 9.99
C SER A 135 -20.17 -9.81 10.35
N ARG A 136 -20.31 -11.14 10.21
CA ARG A 136 -19.27 -12.15 10.48
C ARG A 136 -18.10 -12.14 9.50
N ILE A 137 -18.25 -11.48 8.34
CA ILE A 137 -17.27 -11.50 7.24
C ILE A 137 -16.50 -10.18 7.15
N LYS A 138 -17.05 -9.07 7.66
CA LYS A 138 -16.39 -7.75 7.65
C LYS A 138 -15.00 -7.77 8.30
N ASP A 139 -14.87 -8.46 9.43
CA ASP A 139 -13.60 -8.60 10.14
C ASP A 139 -12.61 -9.47 9.35
N ALA A 140 -13.08 -10.60 8.81
CA ALA A 140 -12.28 -11.46 7.95
C ALA A 140 -11.76 -10.70 6.72
N PHE A 141 -12.57 -9.83 6.11
CA PHE A 141 -12.14 -8.97 5.00
C PHE A 141 -11.05 -8.00 5.39
N THR A 142 -11.13 -7.40 6.57
CA THR A 142 -10.09 -6.47 7.06
C THR A 142 -8.76 -7.20 7.22
N LEU A 143 -8.77 -8.42 7.76
CA LEU A 143 -7.58 -9.28 7.87
C LEU A 143 -7.04 -9.68 6.49
N ILE A 144 -7.90 -10.07 5.56
CA ILE A 144 -7.52 -10.41 4.19
C ILE A 144 -6.85 -9.23 3.49
N LEU A 145 -7.38 -8.02 3.64
CA LEU A 145 -6.77 -6.81 3.06
C LEU A 145 -5.40 -6.52 3.67
N ARG A 146 -5.28 -6.60 5.00
CA ARG A 146 -4.00 -6.41 5.70
C ARG A 146 -2.96 -7.44 5.25
N GLU A 147 -3.33 -8.71 5.18
CA GLU A 147 -2.45 -9.78 4.67
C GLU A 147 -2.04 -9.51 3.22
N SER A 148 -2.97 -9.04 2.39
CA SER A 148 -2.68 -8.70 0.99
C SER A 148 -1.76 -7.49 0.84
N LEU A 149 -1.82 -6.50 1.75
CA LEU A 149 -0.80 -5.43 1.79
C LEU A 149 0.57 -6.02 2.06
N GLN A 150 0.66 -6.87 3.09
CA GLN A 150 1.92 -7.46 3.49
C GLN A 150 2.53 -8.25 2.33
N ASP A 151 1.74 -9.11 1.68
CA ASP A 151 2.16 -9.86 0.48
C ASP A 151 2.70 -8.93 -0.62
N MET A 152 2.02 -7.80 -0.86
CA MET A 152 2.43 -6.84 -1.89
C MET A 152 3.67 -6.05 -1.52
N ILE A 153 3.85 -5.67 -0.25
CA ILE A 153 5.03 -4.97 0.24
C ILE A 153 6.24 -5.90 0.22
N GLU A 154 6.10 -7.13 0.74
CA GLU A 154 7.16 -8.15 0.75
C GLU A 154 7.64 -8.50 -0.67
N LYS A 155 6.70 -8.53 -1.62
CA LYS A 155 6.99 -8.82 -3.01
C LYS A 155 7.70 -7.67 -3.74
N CYS A 156 7.42 -6.42 -3.39
CA CYS A 156 7.96 -5.28 -4.11
C CYS A 156 9.40 -4.99 -3.64
N PRO A 157 10.42 -5.03 -4.52
CA PRO A 157 11.79 -4.66 -4.14
C PRO A 157 11.93 -3.18 -3.77
N TYR A 158 10.95 -2.32 -4.12
CA TYR A 158 10.95 -0.91 -3.78
C TYR A 158 9.68 -0.50 -3.04
N PHE A 159 9.84 0.26 -1.96
CA PHE A 159 8.76 0.90 -1.24
C PHE A 159 8.93 2.42 -1.32
N VAL A 160 7.89 3.15 -1.71
CA VAL A 160 7.94 4.61 -1.82
C VAL A 160 6.79 5.18 -0.99
N PHE A 161 7.14 5.98 0.02
CA PHE A 161 6.16 6.73 0.81
C PHE A 161 6.02 8.16 0.28
N LEU A 162 4.81 8.53 -0.11
CA LEU A 162 4.45 9.89 -0.49
C LEU A 162 4.00 10.69 0.72
N GLN A 163 4.94 11.44 1.29
CA GLN A 163 4.67 12.34 2.40
C GLN A 163 3.98 13.61 1.90
N SER A 164 2.92 14.01 2.59
CA SER A 164 2.21 15.28 2.46
C SER A 164 1.58 15.67 3.80
N LYS A 165 1.02 16.88 3.88
CA LYS A 165 0.15 17.30 4.99
C LYS A 165 -1.08 16.40 5.22
N ASN A 166 -1.50 15.61 4.22
CA ASN A 166 -2.63 14.69 4.34
C ASN A 166 -2.21 13.28 4.80
N SER A 167 -0.92 12.94 4.73
CA SER A 167 -0.39 11.64 5.17
C SER A 167 0.19 11.72 6.58
N VAL A 168 0.84 12.83 6.92
CA VAL A 168 1.49 13.07 8.21
C VAL A 168 1.13 14.48 8.67
N SER A 169 0.69 14.59 9.92
CA SER A 169 0.47 15.87 10.57
C SER A 169 1.79 16.41 11.12
N ASN A 170 2.03 17.69 10.87
CA ASN A 170 3.14 18.46 11.44
C ASN A 170 2.72 19.19 12.73
N GLN A 171 1.64 18.76 13.41
CA GLN A 171 1.20 19.35 14.68
C GLN A 171 2.11 18.89 15.83
N GLY A 172 3.28 19.53 15.98
CA GLY A 172 4.23 19.31 17.07
C GLY A 172 5.54 18.64 16.64
N LEU A 173 6.36 18.24 17.62
CA LEU A 173 7.64 17.51 17.43
C LEU A 173 7.46 16.04 16.96
N SER A 174 6.22 15.55 16.88
CA SER A 174 5.92 14.15 16.52
C SER A 174 5.23 14.08 15.15
N GLN A 175 5.83 13.35 14.22
CA GLN A 175 5.24 13.01 12.92
C GLN A 175 4.16 11.93 13.12
N ILE A 176 2.90 12.34 13.24
CA ILE A 176 1.76 11.42 13.45
C ILE A 176 1.01 11.24 12.13
N THR A 177 0.77 10.00 11.72
CA THR A 177 -0.18 9.69 10.64
C THR A 177 -1.59 9.52 11.22
N HIS A 178 -2.58 10.12 10.56
CA HIS A 178 -4.00 9.90 10.88
C HIS A 178 -4.58 8.66 10.17
N SER A 179 -3.82 8.05 9.26
CA SER A 179 -4.24 6.86 8.53
C SER A 179 -3.66 5.60 9.17
N ALA A 180 -4.54 4.75 9.68
CA ALA A 180 -4.19 3.42 10.19
C ALA A 180 -3.52 2.55 9.11
N TRP A 181 -3.93 2.70 7.84
CA TRP A 181 -3.34 1.96 6.73
C TRP A 181 -1.91 2.40 6.43
N ILE A 182 -1.65 3.72 6.38
CA ILE A 182 -0.27 4.22 6.21
C ILE A 182 0.62 3.75 7.36
N TYR A 183 0.11 3.80 8.60
CA TYR A 183 0.84 3.29 9.75
C TYR A 183 1.23 1.81 9.56
N GLU A 184 0.28 0.97 9.16
CA GLU A 184 0.52 -0.46 8.97
C GLU A 184 1.47 -0.74 7.79
N GLU A 185 1.34 -0.03 6.67
CA GLU A 185 2.25 -0.14 5.52
C GLU A 185 3.69 0.21 5.89
N LEU A 186 3.89 1.32 6.61
CA LEU A 186 5.19 1.77 7.09
C LEU A 186 5.79 0.78 8.09
N LYS A 187 4.97 0.25 8.99
CA LYS A 187 5.38 -0.77 9.97
C LYS A 187 5.81 -2.07 9.28
N ILE A 188 5.04 -2.55 8.31
CA ILE A 188 5.37 -3.74 7.51
C ILE A 188 6.70 -3.51 6.77
N ALA A 189 6.81 -2.41 6.01
CA ALA A 189 8.02 -2.08 5.25
C ALA A 189 9.26 -1.98 6.15
N HIS A 190 9.12 -1.38 7.33
CA HIS A 190 10.18 -1.32 8.33
C HIS A 190 10.59 -2.71 8.84
N SER A 191 9.63 -3.57 9.19
CA SER A 191 9.89 -4.92 9.71
C SER A 191 10.61 -5.84 8.71
N ILE A 192 10.42 -5.63 7.41
CA ILE A 192 11.01 -6.49 6.35
C ILE A 192 12.37 -5.95 5.88
N SER A 193 12.62 -4.66 6.07
CA SER A 193 13.88 -4.02 5.71
C SER A 193 15.00 -4.45 6.67
N SER A 194 15.82 -5.42 6.26
CA SER A 194 16.89 -5.99 7.10
C SER A 194 18.09 -5.08 7.35
N GLU A 195 18.21 -3.91 6.69
CA GLU A 195 19.33 -2.98 6.91
C GLU A 195 19.09 -1.53 6.41
N SER A 196 17.92 -1.21 5.86
CA SER A 196 17.68 0.12 5.31
C SER A 196 17.36 1.10 6.42
N ARG A 197 18.02 2.26 6.36
CA ARG A 197 17.85 3.49 7.15
C ARG A 197 16.46 4.13 7.05
N LEU A 198 15.40 3.33 7.07
CA LEU A 198 14.10 3.76 7.51
C LEU A 198 14.16 3.88 9.04
N THR A 199 14.82 4.92 9.55
CA THR A 199 14.39 5.44 10.85
C THR A 199 13.10 6.21 10.59
N ILE A 200 12.04 5.46 10.27
CA ILE A 200 10.68 5.95 10.46
C ILE A 200 10.58 6.03 11.97
N LEU A 201 10.75 7.25 12.48
CA LEU A 201 10.64 7.59 13.88
C LEU A 201 9.18 7.36 14.29
N VAL A 202 8.80 6.10 14.48
CA VAL A 202 7.67 5.69 15.31
C VAL A 202 8.15 5.77 16.77
N GLU A 203 8.74 6.89 17.16
CA GLU A 203 8.97 7.19 18.58
C GLU A 203 7.67 7.74 19.15
N SER A 204 6.72 6.82 19.33
CA SER A 204 5.79 6.90 20.45
C SER A 204 6.07 5.75 21.41
N PHE A 205 7.33 5.61 21.82
CA PHE A 205 7.67 5.08 23.14
C PHE A 205 8.74 6.02 23.70
N GLN A 206 8.34 6.79 24.71
CA GLN A 206 9.14 7.81 25.38
C GLN A 206 10.57 7.32 25.64
N ILE A 207 11.59 8.00 25.11
CA ILE A 207 12.88 8.27 25.78
C ILE A 207 13.45 9.55 25.16
N SER A 208 13.72 10.53 26.00
CA SER A 208 14.32 11.83 25.65
C SER A 208 15.83 11.73 25.46
N HIS A 209 16.36 11.79 24.24
CA HIS A 209 17.77 12.19 24.00
C HIS A 209 17.89 13.00 22.69
N ASP A 210 18.77 14.00 22.72
CA ASP A 210 19.02 14.96 21.64
C ASP A 210 19.57 14.28 20.37
N ILE A 211 18.78 14.35 19.29
CA ILE A 211 18.97 13.68 18.00
C ILE A 211 19.47 14.64 16.90
N SER A 212 19.90 15.86 17.27
CA SER A 212 20.38 16.88 16.34
C SER A 212 21.52 16.39 15.40
N PRO A 213 22.52 15.59 15.84
CA PRO A 213 23.57 15.08 14.94
C PRO A 213 23.08 14.02 13.94
N PHE A 214 21.96 13.36 14.23
CA PHE A 214 21.36 12.34 13.37
C PHE A 214 20.55 12.98 12.23
N LEU A 215 19.88 14.11 12.51
CA LEU A 215 19.11 14.88 11.53
C LEU A 215 19.97 15.51 10.43
N ASP A 216 21.21 15.90 10.74
CA ASP A 216 22.18 16.41 9.75
C ASP A 216 22.61 15.35 8.72
N SER A 217 22.41 14.05 9.02
CA SER A 217 22.77 12.94 8.12
C SER A 217 21.65 12.52 7.15
N LEU A 218 20.44 13.06 7.31
CA LEU A 218 19.22 12.65 6.59
C LEU A 218 18.80 13.64 5.48
N GLU A 219 19.74 14.42 4.94
CA GLU A 219 19.47 15.34 3.83
C GLU A 219 19.02 14.62 2.53
N THR A 220 17.73 14.77 2.24
CA THR A 220 17.18 15.15 0.93
C THR A 220 17.69 14.38 -0.29
N ILE A 221 17.10 13.21 -0.55
CA ILE A 221 17.09 12.61 -1.88
C ILE A 221 15.91 13.20 -2.65
N THR A 222 16.18 14.20 -3.48
CA THR A 222 15.22 14.71 -4.47
C THR A 222 14.80 13.59 -5.43
N LEU A 223 13.57 13.64 -5.97
CA LEU A 223 13.07 12.65 -6.95
C LEU A 223 14.04 12.45 -8.14
N ARG A 224 14.86 13.46 -8.44
CA ARG A 224 15.95 13.42 -9.42
C ARG A 224 17.12 12.50 -9.00
N LYS A 225 17.56 12.55 -7.74
CA LYS A 225 18.58 11.62 -7.20
C LYS A 225 18.06 10.19 -7.12
N LEU A 226 16.76 10.04 -6.84
CA LEU A 226 16.05 8.74 -6.84
C LEU A 226 16.05 8.10 -8.23
N SER A 227 15.76 8.88 -9.29
CA SER A 227 15.89 8.44 -10.69
C SER A 227 17.34 8.05 -11.04
N GLN A 228 18.35 8.82 -10.61
CA GLN A 228 19.76 8.51 -10.83
C GLN A 228 20.22 7.21 -10.15
N GLN A 229 19.70 6.90 -8.96
CA GLN A 229 20.03 5.66 -8.24
C GLN A 229 19.32 4.42 -8.78
N ILE A 230 18.18 4.59 -9.46
CA ILE A 230 17.43 3.49 -10.08
C ILE A 230 18.01 3.11 -11.45
N ASN A 231 18.66 4.06 -12.14
CA ASN A 231 19.16 3.95 -13.51
C ASN A 231 20.68 3.75 -13.61
N SER A 232 21.36 3.46 -12.50
CA SER A 232 22.80 3.20 -12.42
C SER A 232 23.09 1.78 -11.97
#